data_AF-A0AAV0ECW5-F1
#
_entry.id   AF-A0AAV0ECW5-F1
#
_cell.length_a   1.000
_cell.length_b   1.000
_cell.length_c   1.000
_cell.angle_alpha   90.00
_cell.angle_beta   90.00
_cell.angle_gamma   90.00
#
_symmetry.space_group_name_H-M   'P 1'
#
loop_
_entity.id
_entity.type
_entity.pdbx_description
1 polymer ?
#
loop_
_entity_poly.entity_id
_entity_poly.type
_entity_poly.pdbx_seq_one_letter_code
_entity_poly.pdbx_strand_id
1 'polypeptide(L)'
;MDGFSRDLLVPKDPDFKDIPPQIANDDRYMPHFKNCIGAIDGTHIAITVPEEDQLRYRGRKGIPTTNVLAVCDFDLLFTYVLTGWEGSAHDSRIFLDT
;
A
#
# COMPACT_ATOMS: atom_id res chain seq x y z
N MET A 1 -16.28 22.71 0.53
CA MET A 1 -15.93 21.28 0.70
C MET A 1 -14.57 21.17 0.07
N ASP A 2 -13.53 21.45 0.86
CA ASP A 2 -12.18 21.72 0.38
C ASP A 2 -11.28 20.55 0.81
N GLY A 3 -11.77 19.33 0.58
CA GLY A 3 -11.26 18.09 1.19
C GLY A 3 -10.19 17.37 0.39
N PHE A 4 -9.77 17.89 -0.77
CA PHE A 4 -8.69 17.31 -1.56
C PHE A 4 -7.46 18.21 -1.53
N SER A 5 -6.29 17.58 -1.48
CA SER A 5 -5.00 18.24 -1.68
C SER A 5 -5.06 19.11 -2.94
N ARG A 6 -4.51 20.32 -2.89
CA ARG A 6 -4.40 21.21 -4.05
C ARG A 6 -3.47 20.64 -5.13
N ASP A 7 -2.52 19.79 -4.71
CA ASP A 7 -1.52 19.20 -5.56
C ASP A 7 -1.72 17.69 -5.67
N LEU A 8 -1.76 17.19 -6.92
CA LEU A 8 -1.67 15.77 -7.22
C LEU A 8 -0.20 15.44 -7.48
N LEU A 9 0.41 14.68 -6.58
CA LEU A 9 1.76 14.17 -6.77
C LEU A 9 1.71 12.97 -7.71
N VAL A 10 2.58 12.97 -8.72
CA VAL A 10 2.73 11.88 -9.68
C VAL A 10 4.18 11.37 -9.67
N PRO A 11 4.40 10.05 -9.85
CA PRO A 11 5.75 9.52 -10.02
C PRO A 11 6.53 10.26 -11.09
N LYS A 12 7.81 10.53 -10.84
CA LYS A 12 8.69 11.18 -11.83
C LYS A 12 8.88 10.33 -13.08
N ASP A 13 8.95 9.01 -12.89
CA ASP A 13 8.99 8.01 -13.94
C ASP A 13 7.72 7.13 -13.86
N PRO A 14 6.60 7.58 -14.46
CA PRO A 14 5.33 6.87 -14.38
C PRO A 14 5.34 5.55 -15.15
N ASP A 15 6.33 5.33 -16.01
CA ASP A 15 6.47 4.12 -16.83
C ASP A 15 7.53 3.15 -16.26
N PHE A 16 8.17 3.50 -15.14
CA PHE A 16 9.23 2.72 -14.47
C PHE A 16 10.31 2.19 -15.43
N LYS A 17 10.78 3.05 -16.34
CA LYS A 17 11.78 2.73 -17.37
C LYS A 17 13.19 2.63 -16.79
N ASP A 18 13.49 3.46 -15.81
CA ASP A 18 14.82 3.55 -15.23
C ASP A 18 14.96 2.72 -13.95
N ILE A 19 16.17 2.22 -13.69
CA ILE A 19 16.48 1.53 -12.43
C ILE A 19 16.62 2.60 -11.34
N PRO A 20 15.87 2.52 -10.23
CA PRO A 20 15.98 3.48 -9.15
C PRO A 20 17.42 3.58 -8.61
N PRO A 21 17.95 4.80 -8.34
CA PRO A 21 19.30 4.98 -7.81
C PRO A 21 19.58 4.21 -6.51
N GLN A 22 18.55 4.00 -5.70
CA GLN A 22 18.57 3.21 -4.46
C GLN A 22 18.95 1.75 -4.72
N ILE A 23 18.60 1.22 -5.89
CA ILE A 23 18.98 -0.13 -6.33
C ILE A 23 20.29 -0.08 -7.11
N ALA A 24 20.39 0.81 -8.10
CA ALA A 24 21.52 0.84 -9.03
C ALA A 24 22.88 1.06 -8.33
N ASN A 25 22.88 1.80 -7.22
CA ASN A 25 24.10 2.18 -6.50
C ASN A 25 24.38 1.32 -5.25
N ASP A 26 23.65 0.22 -5.03
CA ASP A 26 23.80 -0.62 -3.85
C ASP A 26 23.97 -2.10 -4.24
N ASP A 27 25.17 -2.63 -4.01
CA ASP A 27 25.53 -4.03 -4.31
C ASP A 27 24.71 -5.06 -3.53
N ARG A 28 23.98 -4.66 -2.47
CA ARG A 28 23.05 -5.55 -1.75
C ARG A 28 21.76 -5.74 -2.54
N TYR A 29 21.35 -4.72 -3.30
CA TYR A 29 20.09 -4.72 -4.05
C TYR A 29 20.32 -5.07 -5.53
N MET A 30 21.39 -4.58 -6.13
CA MET A 30 21.78 -4.97 -7.49
C MET A 30 22.54 -6.31 -7.48
N PRO A 31 22.25 -7.26 -8.38
CA PRO A 31 21.26 -7.22 -9.46
C PRO A 31 19.86 -7.72 -9.06
N HIS A 32 19.68 -8.21 -7.82
CA HIS A 32 18.50 -8.95 -7.38
C HIS A 32 17.18 -8.17 -7.52
N PHE A 33 17.21 -6.84 -7.35
CA PHE A 33 16.06 -5.95 -7.42
C PHE A 33 16.08 -5.03 -8.64
N LYS A 34 16.87 -5.33 -9.69
CA LYS A 34 17.06 -4.43 -10.86
C LYS A 34 15.76 -3.85 -11.44
N ASN A 35 14.71 -4.65 -11.53
CA ASN A 35 13.43 -4.24 -12.13
C ASN A 35 12.33 -4.00 -11.07
N CYS A 36 12.72 -3.83 -9.81
CA CYS A 36 11.78 -3.51 -8.74
C CYS A 36 11.31 -2.07 -8.92
N ILE A 37 10.00 -1.88 -9.01
CA ILE A 37 9.37 -0.57 -9.25
C ILE A 37 8.88 0.09 -7.96
N GLY A 38 8.87 -0.65 -6.84
CA GLY A 38 8.29 -0.18 -5.60
C GLY A 38 8.13 -1.28 -4.56
N ALA A 39 7.40 -0.96 -3.50
CA ALA A 39 7.03 -1.90 -2.45
C ALA A 39 5.50 -2.02 -2.37
N ILE A 40 5.03 -3.22 -2.01
CA ILE A 40 3.62 -3.50 -1.72
C ILE A 40 3.50 -4.03 -0.29
N ASP A 41 2.56 -3.51 0.48
CA ASP A 41 2.30 -3.99 1.84
C ASP A 41 0.85 -3.72 2.28
N GLY A 42 0.37 -4.55 3.21
CA GLY A 42 -0.92 -4.37 3.87
C GLY A 42 -0.78 -3.50 5.11
N THR A 43 -1.67 -2.52 5.29
CA THR A 43 -1.70 -1.66 6.48
C THR A 43 -3.09 -1.60 7.08
N HIS A 44 -3.16 -1.60 8.41
CA HIS A 44 -4.42 -1.55 9.14
C HIS A 44 -4.73 -0.15 9.62
N ILE A 45 -5.83 0.41 9.14
CA ILE A 45 -6.35 1.72 9.58
C ILE A 45 -7.51 1.48 10.54
N ALA A 46 -7.47 2.08 11.72
CA ALA A 46 -8.55 1.98 12.69
C ALA A 46 -9.84 2.63 12.17
N ILE A 47 -10.97 1.97 12.37
CA ILE A 47 -12.28 2.43 11.91
C ILE A 47 -13.34 2.28 13.01
N THR A 48 -14.45 3.00 12.85
CA THR A 48 -15.66 2.79 13.63
C THR A 48 -16.72 2.16 12.72
N VAL A 49 -17.24 1.02 13.15
CA VAL A 49 -18.27 0.24 12.44
C VAL A 49 -19.38 -0.14 13.42
N PRO A 50 -20.60 -0.44 12.93
CA PRO A 50 -21.67 -0.97 13.76
C PRO A 50 -21.23 -2.19 14.57
N GLU A 51 -21.86 -2.41 15.73
CA GLU A 51 -21.43 -3.46 16.66
C GLU A 51 -21.51 -4.86 16.03
N GLU A 52 -22.55 -5.09 15.23
CA GLU A 52 -22.76 -6.33 14.46
C GLU A 52 -21.62 -6.64 13.48
N ASP A 53 -20.88 -5.61 13.05
CA ASP A 53 -19.80 -5.71 12.08
C ASP A 53 -18.41 -5.75 12.74
N GLN A 54 -18.29 -5.45 14.03
CA GLN A 54 -16.97 -5.32 14.64
C GLN A 54 -16.14 -6.62 14.58
N LEU A 55 -16.78 -7.78 14.61
CA LEU A 55 -16.09 -9.06 14.59
C LEU A 55 -15.30 -9.26 13.29
N ARG A 56 -15.90 -8.94 12.13
CA ARG A 56 -15.22 -9.07 10.82
C ARG A 56 -14.05 -8.10 10.68
N TYR A 57 -14.13 -6.90 11.24
CA TYR A 57 -13.07 -5.89 11.16
C TYR A 57 -12.00 -6.01 12.25
N ARG A 58 -12.20 -6.82 13.29
CA ARG A 58 -11.21 -7.07 14.34
C ARG A 58 -10.22 -8.14 13.91
N GLY A 59 -9.06 -7.71 13.43
CA GLY A 59 -7.90 -8.57 13.20
C GLY A 59 -7.04 -8.77 14.44
N ARG A 60 -5.76 -9.10 14.22
CA ARG A 60 -4.74 -9.32 15.26
C ARG A 60 -4.59 -8.16 16.26
N LYS A 61 -4.92 -6.92 15.86
CA LYS A 61 -4.81 -5.73 16.70
C LYS A 61 -5.89 -5.64 17.79
N GLY A 62 -6.94 -6.48 17.73
CA GLY A 62 -8.02 -6.49 18.71
C GLY A 62 -9.02 -5.32 18.61
N ILE A 63 -8.75 -4.35 17.74
CA ILE A 63 -9.63 -3.23 17.42
C ILE A 63 -10.17 -3.38 15.98
N PRO A 64 -11.37 -2.85 15.67
CA PRO A 64 -11.86 -2.80 14.30
C PRO A 64 -10.92 -1.97 13.42
N THR A 65 -10.48 -2.56 12.31
CA THR A 65 -9.62 -1.91 11.31
C THR A 65 -10.12 -2.26 9.91
N THR A 66 -9.86 -1.41 8.93
CA THR A 66 -9.85 -1.83 7.51
C THR A 66 -8.41 -2.14 7.11
N ASN A 67 -8.21 -3.23 6.39
CA ASN A 67 -6.93 -3.53 5.78
C ASN A 67 -6.86 -2.80 4.42
N VAL A 68 -5.79 -2.04 4.22
CA VAL A 68 -5.50 -1.28 3.02
C VAL A 68 -4.23 -1.84 2.42
N LEU A 69 -4.31 -2.35 1.20
CA LEU A 69 -3.15 -2.76 0.43
C LEU A 69 -2.64 -1.54 -0.35
N ALA A 70 -1.41 -1.14 -0.13
CA ALA A 70 -0.82 0.03 -0.78
C ALA A 70 0.47 -0.35 -1.51
N VAL A 71 0.68 0.30 -2.65
CA VAL A 71 1.93 0.25 -3.41
C VAL A 71 2.53 1.64 -3.45
N CYS A 72 3.84 1.74 -3.22
CA CYS A 72 4.58 2.98 -3.39
C CYS A 72 5.83 2.80 -4.25
N ASP A 73 6.23 3.87 -4.92
CA ASP A 73 7.49 3.94 -5.67
C ASP A 73 8.69 4.32 -4.77
N PHE A 74 9.87 4.46 -5.38
CA PHE A 74 11.11 4.83 -4.69
C PHE A 74 11.18 6.32 -4.28
N ASP A 75 10.27 7.16 -4.76
CA ASP A 75 10.06 8.53 -4.29
C ASP A 75 9.06 8.60 -3.12
N LEU A 76 8.61 7.43 -2.63
CA LEU A 76 7.63 7.26 -1.54
C LEU A 76 6.23 7.78 -1.91
N LEU A 77 5.91 7.85 -3.19
CA LEU A 77 4.58 8.21 -3.67
C LEU A 77 3.72 6.95 -3.82
N PHE A 78 2.46 7.02 -3.37
CA PHE A 78 1.52 5.93 -3.59
C PHE A 78 1.15 5.85 -5.07
N THR A 79 1.37 4.68 -5.67
CA THR A 79 1.05 4.39 -7.08
C THR A 79 -0.23 3.57 -7.20
N TYR A 80 -0.62 2.88 -6.12
CA TYR A 80 -1.87 2.13 -6.02
C TYR A 80 -2.31 2.02 -4.56
N VAL A 81 -3.63 2.08 -4.33
CA VAL A 81 -4.25 1.88 -3.02
C VAL A 81 -5.54 1.10 -3.21
N LEU A 82 -5.65 -0.08 -2.59
CA LEU A 82 -6.89 -0.86 -2.49
C LEU A 82 -7.39 -0.80 -1.05
N THR A 83 -8.60 -0.26 -0.88
CA THR A 83 -9.26 -0.10 0.43
C THR A 83 -10.54 -0.91 0.51
N GLY A 84 -11.07 -1.07 1.73
CA GLY A 84 -12.43 -1.60 1.92
C GLY A 84 -12.47 -3.07 2.36
N TRP A 85 -11.31 -3.70 2.51
CA TRP A 85 -11.20 -5.03 3.06
C TRP A 85 -11.29 -5.01 4.59
N GLU A 86 -11.88 -6.06 5.16
CA GLU A 86 -12.01 -6.15 6.60
C GLU A 86 -10.63 -6.36 7.26
N GLY A 87 -10.46 -5.82 8.47
CA GLY A 87 -9.19 -5.94 9.21
C GLY A 87 -8.83 -7.36 9.65
N SER A 88 -9.71 -8.34 9.49
CA SER A 88 -9.38 -9.76 9.66
C SER A 88 -8.86 -10.41 8.37
N ALA A 89 -8.99 -9.75 7.22
CA ALA A 89 -8.52 -10.29 5.94
C ALA A 89 -6.99 -10.31 5.87
N HIS A 90 -6.46 -11.42 5.38
CA HIS A 90 -5.04 -11.58 5.10
C HIS A 90 -4.65 -10.85 3.81
N ASP A 91 -3.45 -10.28 3.79
CA ASP A 91 -2.92 -9.53 2.62
C ASP A 91 -2.90 -10.39 1.35
N SER A 92 -2.63 -11.70 1.47
CA SER A 92 -2.68 -12.62 0.33
C SER A 92 -4.07 -12.75 -0.31
N ARG A 93 -5.14 -12.59 0.48
CA ARG A 93 -6.52 -12.58 -0.04
C ARG A 93 -6.82 -11.26 -0.74
N ILE A 94 -6.38 -10.16 -0.16
CA ILE A 94 -6.58 -8.81 -0.72
C ILE A 94 -5.80 -8.66 -2.03
N PHE A 95 -4.59 -9.23 -2.10
CA PHE A 95 -3.78 -9.27 -3.31
C PHE A 95 -4.45 -10.01 -4.47
N LEU A 96 -5.38 -10.93 -4.21
CA LEU A 96 -6.12 -11.62 -5.28
C LEU A 96 -7.33 -10.82 -5.80
N ASP A 97 -7.62 -9.67 -5.20
CA ASP A 97 -8.68 -8.73 -5.58
C ASP A 97 -8.15 -7.50 -6.33
N THR A 98 -6.86 -7.52 -6.70
CA THR A 98 -6.21 -6.48 -7.51
C THR A 98 -6.38 -6.72 -9.00
#